data_AF-A0A3M1EDC2-F1
#
_entry.id   AF-A0A3M1EDC2-F1
#
_cell.length_a   1.000
_cell.length_b   1.000
_cell.length_c   1.000
_cell.angle_alpha   90.00
_cell.angle_beta   90.00
_cell.angle_gamma   90.00
#
_symmetry.space_group_name_H-M   'P 1'
#
loop_
_entity.id
_entity.type
_entity.pdbx_description
1 polymer ?
#
loop_
_entity_poly.entity_id
_entity_poly.type
_entity_poly.pdbx_seq_one_letter_code
_entity_poly.pdbx_strand_id
1 'polypeptide(L)' 'AMLPAASVCGWYFAHPEARYFGTGKLLRDQIEDLARRKGCTPEEMEHWLGAWLGYEP' A
#
# COMPACT_ATOMS: atom_id res chain seq x y z
N ALA A 1 3.17 -12.21 7.29
CA ALA A 1 4.30 -11.94 8.23
C ALA A 1 5.49 -12.80 7.84
N MET A 2 6.70 -12.45 8.31
CA MET A 2 7.92 -13.23 8.06
C MET A 2 8.25 -14.17 9.23
N LEU A 3 8.87 -15.31 8.95
CA LEU A 3 9.40 -16.26 9.91
C LEU A 3 10.82 -16.65 9.44
N PRO A 4 11.87 -16.54 10.28
CA PRO A 4 11.90 -16.24 11.72
C PRO A 4 11.61 -14.78 12.09
N ALA A 5 11.33 -14.51 13.37
CA ALA A 5 11.04 -13.16 13.87
C ALA A 5 12.20 -12.17 13.67
N ALA A 6 13.45 -12.65 13.74
CA ALA A 6 14.64 -11.86 13.46
C ALA A 6 14.91 -11.74 11.94
N SER A 7 13.92 -11.25 11.19
CA SER A 7 14.00 -11.03 9.73
C SER A 7 13.68 -9.59 9.36
N VAL A 8 14.33 -9.09 8.32
CA VAL A 8 14.09 -7.74 7.76
C VAL A 8 13.95 -7.85 6.25
N CYS A 9 13.01 -7.11 5.65
CA CYS A 9 12.85 -6.98 4.20
C CYS A 9 12.58 -5.51 3.82
N GLY A 10 12.81 -5.17 2.56
CA GLY A 10 12.62 -3.82 2.04
C GLY A 10 13.11 -3.67 0.61
N TRP A 11 13.00 -2.44 0.10
CA TRP A 11 13.44 -2.05 -1.24
C TRP A 11 14.62 -1.09 -1.14
N TYR A 12 15.55 -1.15 -2.10
CA TYR A 12 16.66 -0.20 -2.23
C TYR A 12 16.35 0.87 -3.27
N PHE A 13 16.47 2.14 -2.89
CA PHE A 13 16.35 3.30 -3.77
C PHE A 13 17.68 4.07 -3.75
N ALA A 14 18.24 4.36 -4.92
CA ALA A 14 19.55 5.01 -5.06
C ALA A 14 19.49 6.50 -5.44
N HIS A 15 18.29 7.05 -5.68
CA HIS A 15 18.14 8.44 -6.08
C HIS A 15 18.53 9.38 -4.92
N PRO A 16 19.34 10.42 -5.12
CA PRO A 16 19.84 11.29 -4.04
C PRO A 16 18.74 12.04 -3.28
N GLU A 17 17.58 12.23 -3.91
CA GLU A 17 16.42 12.87 -3.28
C GLU A 17 15.42 11.88 -2.68
N ALA A 18 15.69 10.57 -2.75
CA ALA A 18 14.82 9.56 -2.16
C ALA A 18 14.80 9.72 -0.63
N ARG A 19 13.59 9.79 -0.07
CA ARG A 19 13.36 9.97 1.36
C ARG A 19 12.08 9.26 1.77
N TYR A 20 11.99 8.86 3.04
CA TYR A 20 10.74 8.35 3.60
C TYR A 20 9.69 9.45 3.65
N PHE A 21 8.46 9.11 3.31
CA PHE A 21 7.29 9.97 3.44
C PHE A 21 6.05 9.12 3.72
N GLY A 22 5.03 9.73 4.33
CA GLY A 22 3.74 9.08 4.54
C GLY A 22 2.85 9.21 3.31
N THR A 23 2.18 8.12 2.92
CA THR A 23 1.28 8.10 1.75
C THR A 23 0.01 8.93 1.93
N GLY A 24 -0.44 9.15 3.17
CA GLY A 24 -1.68 9.86 3.48
C GLY A 24 -2.93 8.97 3.35
N LYS A 25 -4.10 9.62 3.29
CA LYS A 25 -5.38 8.95 3.08
C LYS A 25 -5.64 8.71 1.60
N LEU A 26 -6.14 7.52 1.27
CA LEU A 26 -6.44 7.08 -0.10
C LEU A 26 -7.92 7.27 -0.41
N LEU A 27 -8.21 7.74 -1.63
CA LEU A 27 -9.57 7.89 -2.14
C LEU A 27 -9.97 6.71 -3.02
N ARG A 28 -11.28 6.58 -3.26
CA ARG A 28 -11.88 5.43 -3.96
C ARG A 28 -11.30 5.21 -5.35
N ASP A 29 -11.05 6.28 -6.10
CA ASP A 29 -10.44 6.23 -7.43
C ASP A 29 -9.04 5.60 -7.41
N GLN A 30 -8.24 5.88 -6.38
CA GLN A 30 -6.91 5.29 -6.22
C GLN A 30 -6.97 3.80 -5.88
N ILE A 31 -7.96 3.39 -5.08
CA ILE A 31 -8.20 1.99 -4.73
C ILE A 31 -8.63 1.19 -5.96
N GLU A 32 -9.61 1.69 -6.72
CA GLU A 32 -10.09 1.06 -7.94
C GLU A 32 -8.98 0.92 -9.00
N ASP A 33 -8.15 1.97 -9.16
CA ASP A 33 -7.02 1.93 -10.07
C ASP A 33 -5.95 0.92 -9.63
N LEU A 34 -5.61 0.88 -8.35
CA LEU A 34 -4.62 -0.07 -7.82
C LEU A 34 -5.11 -1.51 -7.90
N ALA A 35 -6.40 -1.76 -7.58
CA ALA A 35 -7.03 -3.06 -7.68
C ALA A 35 -6.94 -3.60 -9.12
N ARG A 36 -7.28 -2.77 -10.10
CA ARG A 36 -7.12 -3.09 -11.53
C ARG A 36 -5.67 -3.40 -11.91
N ARG A 37 -4.68 -2.61 -11.47
CA ARG A 37 -3.24 -2.85 -11.76
C ARG A 37 -2.73 -4.14 -11.11
N LYS A 38 -3.32 -4.54 -9.98
CA LYS A 38 -2.95 -5.74 -9.23
C LYS A 38 -3.77 -6.97 -9.61
N GLY A 39 -4.82 -6.81 -10.43
CA GLY A 39 -5.67 -7.91 -10.88
C GLY A 39 -6.55 -8.48 -9.76
N CYS A 40 -6.94 -7.67 -8.79
CA CYS A 40 -7.77 -8.04 -7.65
C CYS A 40 -9.05 -7.17 -7.60
N THR A 41 -9.98 -7.46 -6.71
CA THR A 41 -11.19 -6.65 -6.56
C THR A 41 -10.93 -5.39 -5.71
N PRO A 42 -11.76 -4.33 -5.83
CA PRO A 42 -11.70 -3.18 -4.92
C PRO A 42 -11.86 -3.58 -3.46
N GLU A 43 -12.76 -4.51 -3.14
CA GLU A 43 -13.02 -4.97 -1.77
C GLU A 43 -11.80 -5.68 -1.17
N GLU A 44 -11.09 -6.48 -1.97
CA GLU A 44 -9.81 -7.08 -1.55
C GLU A 44 -8.76 -6.00 -1.25
N MET A 45 -8.70 -4.96 -2.07
CA MET A 45 -7.78 -3.85 -1.87
C MET A 45 -8.13 -3.03 -0.61
N GLU A 46 -9.41 -2.77 -0.38
CA GLU A 46 -9.92 -2.10 0.83
C GLU A 46 -9.61 -2.91 2.09
N HIS A 47 -9.69 -4.24 2.03
CA HIS A 47 -9.27 -5.11 3.13
C HIS A 47 -7.78 -4.92 3.47
N TRP A 48 -6.89 -4.91 2.48
CA TRP A 48 -5.46 -4.72 2.70
C TRP A 48 -5.09 -3.30 3.14
N LEU A 49 -5.81 -2.29 2.65
CA LEU A 49 -5.47 -0.88 2.84
C LEU A 49 -6.38 -0.14 3.85
N GLY A 50 -7.21 -0.85 4.60
CA GLY A 50 -8.26 -0.28 5.46
C GLY A 50 -7.79 0.86 6.37
N ALA A 51 -6.61 0.75 6.98
CA ALA A 51 -6.07 1.80 7.87
C ALA A 51 -5.82 3.15 7.14
N TRP A 52 -5.63 3.11 5.82
CA TRP A 52 -5.29 4.26 4.99
C TRP A 52 -6.48 4.77 4.17
N LEU A 53 -7.66 4.16 4.23
CA LEU A 53 -8.84 4.67 3.54
C LEU A 53 -9.27 6.04 4.08
N GLY A 54 -9.56 6.96 3.16
CA GLY A 54 -10.07 8.31 3.40
C GLY A 54 -11.58 8.43 3.21
N TYR A 55 -12.29 7.30 3.06
CA TYR A 55 -13.72 7.19 2.85
C TYR A 55 -14.25 5.94 3.56
N GLU A 56 -15.58 5.84 3.68
CA GLU A 56 -16.26 4.62 4.14
C GLU A 56 -16.59 3.75 2.91
N PRO A 57 -16.00 2.55 2.79
CA PRO A 57 -16.27 1.61 1.70
C PRO A 57 -17.65 0.94 1.83
#